data_AF-A0A0U5NU94-F1
#
_entry.id   AF-A0A0U5NU94-F1
#
_cell.length_a   1.000
_cell.length_b   1.000
_cell.length_c   1.000
_cell.angle_alpha   90.00
_cell.angle_beta   90.00
_cell.angle_gamma   90.00
#
_symmetry.space_group_name_H-M   'P 1'
#
loop_
_entity.id
_entity.type
_entity.pdbx_description
1 polymer ?
#
loop_
_entity_poly.entity_id
_entity_poly.type
_entity_poly.pdbx_seq_one_letter_code
_entity_poly.pdbx_strand_id
1 'polypeptide(L)'
;MDRGYDDNKMFLKLDELGQDYVIRLKSNRKLLYHNKWTPATQLRNRRKGKVKTSVFYKGKDHDAYLSHVKVQITASRKDIYLVLVYGITEHPMMLATNKKIESKEDVIRVARTYFSRWKIEEYFRCKKQMFQFENFRVRKLCAINALNFYITLCMAFLALISMEEETNALKVSIIKTADPIKEKVFFCYYRLAKGISGILSYAKEGVRLWFRTKRPAYRQLCFKLVA
;
A
#
# COMPACT_ATOMS: atom_id res chain seq x y z
N MET A 1 -2.82 1.08 -9.95
CA MET A 1 -2.69 -0.36 -10.27
C MET A 1 -1.64 -0.57 -11.36
N ASP A 2 -0.95 -1.71 -11.39
CA ASP A 2 0.09 -2.01 -12.40
C ASP A 2 -0.52 -2.64 -13.68
N ARG A 3 0.32 -2.93 -14.67
CA ARG A 3 0.00 -3.45 -16.02
C ARG A 3 -0.92 -4.67 -16.04
N GLY A 4 -0.98 -5.47 -14.97
CA GLY A 4 -1.91 -6.59 -14.88
C GLY A 4 -3.39 -6.17 -14.90
N TYR A 5 -3.69 -4.93 -14.50
CA TYR A 5 -5.03 -4.36 -14.47
C TYR A 5 -5.36 -3.55 -15.72
N ASP A 6 -4.45 -3.53 -16.70
CA ASP A 6 -4.70 -2.95 -18.01
C ASP A 6 -5.61 -3.88 -18.82
N ASP A 7 -6.90 -3.89 -18.47
CA ASP A 7 -7.95 -4.73 -19.06
C ASP A 7 -9.26 -3.95 -19.26
N ASN A 8 -9.97 -4.21 -20.37
CA ASN A 8 -11.19 -3.47 -20.72
C ASN A 8 -12.31 -3.65 -19.68
N LYS A 9 -12.47 -4.87 -19.13
CA LYS A 9 -13.50 -5.14 -18.11
C LYS A 9 -13.21 -4.36 -16.84
N MET A 10 -11.93 -4.21 -16.50
CA MET A 10 -11.51 -3.43 -15.33
C MET A 10 -11.88 -1.96 -15.47
N PHE A 11 -11.58 -1.34 -16.62
CA PHE A 11 -11.96 0.07 -16.86
C PHE A 11 -13.47 0.26 -16.82
N LEU A 12 -14.23 -0.61 -17.49
CA LEU A 12 -15.70 -0.55 -17.47
C LEU A 12 -16.25 -0.66 -16.03
N LYS A 13 -15.70 -1.58 -15.22
CA LYS A 13 -16.18 -1.75 -13.84
C LYS A 13 -15.85 -0.55 -12.96
N LEU A 14 -14.66 0.02 -13.08
CA LEU A 14 -14.28 1.23 -12.34
C LEU A 14 -15.14 2.42 -12.75
N ASP A 15 -15.44 2.55 -14.04
CA ASP A 15 -16.32 3.58 -14.58
C ASP A 15 -17.78 3.42 -14.12
N GLU A 16 -18.28 2.18 -14.04
CA GLU A 16 -19.61 1.84 -13.50
C GLU A 16 -19.72 2.19 -12.01
N LEU A 17 -18.66 1.92 -11.24
CA LEU A 17 -18.59 2.23 -9.80
C LEU A 17 -18.26 3.70 -9.51
N GLY A 18 -18.05 4.53 -10.54
CA GLY A 18 -17.68 5.94 -10.40
C GLY A 18 -16.35 6.15 -9.67
N GLN A 19 -15.42 5.19 -9.75
CA GLN A 19 -14.17 5.23 -9.00
C GLN A 19 -13.05 5.92 -9.79
N ASP A 20 -12.27 6.72 -9.08
CA ASP A 20 -11.03 7.28 -9.61
C ASP A 20 -9.93 6.21 -9.69
N TYR A 21 -9.14 6.24 -10.77
CA TYR A 21 -8.05 5.29 -10.94
C TYR A 21 -6.78 5.90 -11.53
N VAL A 22 -5.65 5.25 -11.23
CA VAL A 22 -4.39 5.43 -11.94
C VAL A 22 -3.84 4.05 -12.27
N ILE A 23 -3.86 3.68 -13.55
CA ILE A 23 -3.49 2.34 -14.03
C ILE A 23 -2.33 2.44 -15.01
N ARG A 24 -1.26 1.69 -14.78
CA ARG A 24 -0.16 1.61 -15.75
C ARG A 24 -0.57 0.75 -16.95
N LEU A 25 -0.39 1.30 -18.15
CA LEU A 25 -0.74 0.63 -19.39
C LEU A 25 0.38 -0.29 -19.89
N LYS A 26 -0.01 -1.34 -20.60
CA LYS A 26 0.87 -2.19 -21.41
C LYS A 26 1.30 -1.45 -22.69
N SER A 27 2.42 -1.84 -23.26
CA SER A 27 2.98 -1.23 -24.47
C SER A 27 2.11 -1.41 -25.73
N ASN A 28 1.31 -2.48 -25.77
CA ASN A 28 0.43 -2.81 -26.90
C ASN A 28 -0.96 -2.14 -26.81
N ARG A 29 -1.26 -1.38 -25.75
CA ARG A 29 -2.55 -0.71 -25.59
C ARG A 29 -2.77 0.30 -26.71
N LYS A 30 -3.90 0.20 -27.40
CA LYS A 30 -4.38 1.22 -28.35
C LYS A 30 -5.32 2.19 -27.62
N LEU A 31 -5.16 3.47 -27.90
CA LEU A 31 -5.95 4.54 -27.34
C LEU A 31 -6.52 5.36 -28.50
N LEU A 32 -7.71 5.91 -28.32
CA LEU A 32 -8.33 6.74 -29.33
C LEU A 32 -7.88 8.19 -29.09
N TYR A 33 -7.16 8.74 -30.06
CA TYR A 33 -6.60 10.09 -30.01
C TYR A 33 -7.03 10.82 -31.28
N HIS A 34 -7.76 11.94 -31.14
CA HIS A 34 -8.37 12.67 -32.25
C HIS A 34 -9.08 11.74 -33.25
N ASN A 35 -10.01 10.90 -32.75
CA ASN A 35 -10.77 9.92 -33.54
C ASN A 35 -9.95 8.87 -34.30
N LYS A 36 -8.63 8.76 -34.04
CA LYS A 36 -7.77 7.72 -34.61
C LYS A 36 -7.22 6.78 -33.54
N TRP A 37 -7.36 5.47 -33.77
CA TRP A 37 -6.72 4.46 -32.92
C TRP A 37 -5.21 4.54 -33.04
N THR A 38 -4.56 4.91 -31.95
CA THR A 38 -3.13 5.15 -31.89
C THR A 38 -2.53 4.31 -30.76
N PRO A 39 -1.44 3.55 -30.99
CA PRO A 39 -0.73 2.85 -29.92
C PRO A 39 -0.22 3.83 -28.85
N ALA A 40 -0.34 3.46 -27.58
CA ALA A 40 0.12 4.28 -26.46
C ALA A 40 1.63 4.60 -26.55
N THR A 41 2.43 3.66 -27.05
CA THR A 41 3.87 3.84 -27.32
C THR A 41 4.15 4.92 -28.37
N GLN A 42 3.29 5.06 -29.38
CA GLN A 42 3.45 6.09 -30.40
C GLN A 42 3.14 7.48 -29.81
N LEU A 43 2.09 7.59 -28.98
CA LEU A 43 1.78 8.82 -28.24
C LEU A 43 2.91 9.23 -27.29
N ARG A 44 3.51 8.23 -26.60
CA ARG A 44 4.68 8.41 -25.75
C ARG A 44 5.89 8.94 -26.53
N ASN A 45 6.20 8.37 -27.69
CA ASN A 45 7.38 8.75 -28.48
C ASN A 45 7.24 10.15 -29.12
N ARG A 46 6.01 10.59 -29.41
CA ARG A 46 5.74 11.93 -29.98
C ARG A 46 5.88 13.07 -28.97
N ARG A 47 5.94 12.77 -27.67
CA ARG A 47 5.93 13.77 -26.59
C ARG A 47 7.23 13.73 -25.80
N LYS A 48 7.61 14.89 -25.26
CA LYS A 48 8.70 15.05 -24.30
C LYS A 48 8.13 15.40 -22.93
N GLY A 49 8.81 15.05 -21.86
CA GLY A 49 8.42 15.43 -20.50
C GLY A 49 8.64 16.93 -20.30
N LYS A 50 7.56 17.69 -20.06
CA LYS A 50 7.58 19.15 -19.89
C LYS A 50 7.69 19.57 -18.43
N VAL A 51 7.23 18.73 -17.50
CA VAL A 51 7.21 19.02 -16.06
C VAL A 51 8.27 18.19 -15.38
N LYS A 52 9.28 18.83 -14.77
CA LYS A 52 10.32 18.15 -13.99
C LYS A 52 9.86 18.01 -12.53
N THR A 53 10.05 16.84 -11.94
CA THR A 53 9.80 16.61 -10.51
C THR A 53 10.71 15.51 -9.97
N SER A 54 11.05 15.56 -8.68
CA SER A 54 11.73 14.45 -8.01
C SER A 54 10.71 13.43 -7.51
N VAL A 55 10.98 12.15 -7.79
CA VAL A 55 10.20 11.02 -7.28
C VAL A 55 11.11 9.97 -6.66
N PHE A 56 10.68 9.45 -5.52
CA PHE A 56 11.36 8.35 -4.85
C PHE A 56 11.00 7.02 -5.51
N TYR A 57 11.98 6.29 -6.02
CA TYR A 57 11.80 5.00 -6.68
C TYR A 57 12.98 4.06 -6.37
N LYS A 58 12.68 2.80 -6.04
CA LYS A 58 13.69 1.76 -5.74
C LYS A 58 14.80 2.20 -4.75
N GLY A 59 14.45 2.97 -3.72
CA GLY A 59 15.42 3.34 -2.68
C GLY A 59 16.23 4.60 -2.95
N LYS A 60 16.01 5.27 -4.09
CA LYS A 60 16.72 6.50 -4.48
C LYS A 60 15.75 7.54 -5.02
N ASP A 61 16.16 8.81 -4.93
CA ASP A 61 15.47 9.89 -5.62
C ASP A 61 15.88 9.91 -7.09
N HIS A 62 14.89 10.07 -7.96
CA HIS A 62 15.06 10.14 -9.40
C HIS A 62 14.39 11.39 -9.95
N ASP A 63 15.09 12.08 -10.85
CA ASP A 63 14.50 13.16 -11.64
C ASP A 63 13.55 12.57 -12.69
N ALA A 64 12.26 12.80 -12.51
CA ALA A 64 11.21 12.40 -13.43
C ALA A 64 10.76 13.59 -14.27
N TYR A 65 10.54 13.33 -15.56
CA TYR A 65 9.95 14.29 -16.48
C TYR A 65 8.56 13.79 -16.87
N LEU A 66 7.55 14.63 -16.72
CA LEU A 66 6.16 14.28 -16.90
C LEU A 66 5.54 15.02 -18.09
N SER A 67 4.66 14.35 -18.80
CA SER A 67 3.72 14.97 -19.74
C SER A 67 2.38 14.27 -19.67
N HIS A 68 1.34 14.87 -20.25
CA HIS A 68 0.04 14.24 -20.32
C HIS A 68 -0.61 14.50 -21.69
N VAL A 69 -1.62 13.69 -22.02
CA VAL A 69 -2.44 13.85 -23.20
C VAL A 69 -3.86 13.33 -22.94
N LYS A 70 -4.86 14.08 -23.37
CA LYS A 70 -6.26 13.65 -23.31
C LYS A 70 -6.53 12.64 -24.43
N VAL A 71 -7.05 11.48 -24.08
CA VAL A 71 -7.31 10.34 -24.98
C VAL A 71 -8.56 9.62 -24.52
N GLN A 72 -9.12 8.76 -25.37
CA GLN A 72 -10.23 7.90 -24.99
C GLN A 72 -9.77 6.45 -24.90
N ILE A 73 -10.28 5.73 -23.90
CA ILE A 73 -9.97 4.30 -23.74
C ILE A 73 -10.89 3.44 -24.59
N THR A 74 -10.39 2.28 -25.02
CA THR A 74 -11.13 1.40 -25.93
C THR A 74 -12.47 0.93 -25.37
N ALA A 75 -12.48 0.62 -24.07
CA ALA A 75 -13.61 -0.04 -23.43
C ALA A 75 -14.81 0.89 -23.23
N SER A 76 -14.62 2.02 -22.55
CA SER A 76 -15.71 2.92 -22.17
C SER A 76 -15.91 4.11 -23.09
N ARG A 77 -15.00 4.35 -24.06
CA ARG A 77 -14.95 5.56 -24.91
C ARG A 77 -14.95 6.88 -24.12
N LYS A 78 -14.82 6.82 -22.80
CA LYS A 78 -14.72 8.01 -21.95
C LYS A 78 -13.38 8.69 -22.14
N ASP A 79 -13.42 10.00 -22.02
CA ASP A 79 -12.24 10.85 -21.99
C ASP A 79 -11.44 10.57 -20.71
N ILE A 80 -10.17 10.24 -20.89
CA ILE A 80 -9.21 10.00 -19.81
C ILE A 80 -7.90 10.73 -20.14
N TYR A 81 -7.01 10.83 -19.16
CA TYR A 81 -5.67 11.35 -19.36
C TYR A 81 -4.66 10.21 -19.36
N LEU A 82 -3.81 10.22 -20.39
CA LEU A 82 -2.60 9.43 -20.46
C LEU A 82 -1.44 10.30 -19.95
N VAL A 83 -0.96 9.99 -18.76
CA VAL A 83 0.24 10.59 -18.15
C VAL A 83 1.47 9.75 -18.51
N LEU A 84 2.51 10.43 -18.98
CA LEU A 84 3.75 9.84 -19.46
C LEU A 84 4.88 10.24 -18.51
N VAL A 85 5.63 9.25 -18.02
CA VAL A 85 6.69 9.45 -17.02
C VAL A 85 8.02 8.98 -17.60
N TYR A 86 8.96 9.91 -17.78
CA TYR A 86 10.29 9.70 -18.35
C TYR A 86 11.38 9.84 -17.27
N GLY A 87 12.56 9.29 -17.52
CA GLY A 87 13.76 9.50 -16.67
C GLY A 87 13.97 8.52 -15.52
N ILE A 88 13.02 7.62 -15.27
CA ILE A 88 13.08 6.68 -14.12
C ILE A 88 13.49 5.28 -14.53
N THR A 89 12.92 4.79 -15.62
CA THR A 89 13.21 3.47 -16.19
C THR A 89 13.62 3.62 -17.65
N GLU A 90 14.31 2.62 -18.19
CA GLU A 90 14.75 2.58 -19.60
C GLU A 90 13.62 2.94 -20.59
N HIS A 91 12.41 2.44 -20.34
CA HIS A 91 11.23 2.81 -21.10
C HIS A 91 10.31 3.72 -20.28
N PRO A 92 9.82 4.83 -20.85
CA PRO A 92 8.90 5.71 -20.13
C PRO A 92 7.60 4.98 -19.76
N MET A 93 7.11 5.24 -18.55
CA MET A 93 5.86 4.67 -18.07
C MET A 93 4.66 5.43 -18.62
N MET A 94 3.58 4.69 -18.83
CA MET A 94 2.32 5.19 -19.37
C MET A 94 1.23 4.91 -18.35
N LEU A 95 0.61 5.94 -17.80
CA LEU A 95 -0.39 5.87 -16.75
C LEU A 95 -1.71 6.42 -17.29
N ALA A 96 -2.77 5.63 -17.27
CA ALA A 96 -4.12 6.06 -17.55
C ALA A 96 -4.82 6.50 -16.26
N THR A 97 -5.50 7.63 -16.30
CA THR A 97 -6.30 8.15 -15.18
C THR A 97 -7.55 8.86 -15.69
N ASN A 98 -8.67 8.67 -15.00
CA ASN A 98 -9.91 9.44 -15.21
C ASN A 98 -9.96 10.72 -14.36
N LYS A 99 -9.01 10.91 -13.43
CA LYS A 99 -8.85 12.19 -12.70
C LYS A 99 -8.60 13.33 -13.67
N LYS A 100 -9.29 14.46 -13.44
CA LYS A 100 -9.05 15.70 -14.17
C LYS A 100 -7.63 16.21 -13.93
N ILE A 101 -7.03 16.77 -14.97
CA ILE A 101 -5.71 17.38 -14.94
C ILE A 101 -5.87 18.80 -15.48
N GLU A 102 -5.78 19.77 -14.59
CA GLU A 102 -5.93 21.20 -14.92
C GLU A 102 -4.60 21.94 -14.71
N SER A 103 -3.76 21.45 -13.79
CA SER A 103 -2.49 22.07 -13.41
C SER A 103 -1.28 21.13 -13.59
N LYS A 104 -0.06 21.69 -13.46
CA LYS A 104 1.17 20.88 -13.46
C LYS A 104 1.23 20.00 -12.21
N GLU A 105 0.71 20.50 -11.10
CA GLU A 105 0.65 19.86 -9.79
C GLU A 105 -0.21 18.60 -9.84
N ASP A 106 -1.31 18.60 -10.61
CA ASP A 106 -2.16 17.43 -10.79
C ASP A 106 -1.44 16.29 -11.51
N VAL A 107 -0.63 16.60 -12.52
CA VAL A 107 0.20 15.61 -13.22
C VAL A 107 1.20 14.98 -12.25
N ILE A 108 1.84 15.80 -11.42
CA ILE A 108 2.78 15.35 -10.39
C ILE A 108 2.05 14.47 -9.37
N ARG A 109 0.84 14.86 -8.95
CA ARG A 109 0.02 14.10 -8.00
C ARG A 109 -0.33 12.72 -8.55
N VAL A 110 -0.77 12.62 -9.80
CA VAL A 110 -1.06 11.33 -10.47
C VAL A 110 0.18 10.43 -10.49
N ALA A 111 1.34 10.99 -10.86
CA ALA A 111 2.59 10.25 -10.87
C ALA A 111 2.94 9.75 -9.45
N ARG A 112 2.89 10.62 -8.43
CA ARG A 112 3.14 10.26 -7.02
C ARG A 112 2.17 9.22 -6.49
N THR A 113 0.87 9.30 -6.85
CA THR A 113 -0.14 8.27 -6.52
C THR A 113 0.22 6.93 -7.15
N TYR A 114 0.77 6.91 -8.36
CA TYR A 114 1.25 5.67 -8.94
C TYR A 114 2.51 5.15 -8.23
N PHE A 115 3.46 6.01 -7.87
CA PHE A 115 4.68 5.58 -7.16
C PHE A 115 4.40 5.08 -5.74
N SER A 116 3.40 5.63 -5.05
CA SER A 116 2.98 5.13 -3.74
C SER A 116 2.47 3.70 -3.78
N ARG A 117 2.12 3.15 -4.97
CA ARG A 117 1.85 1.73 -5.18
C ARG A 117 2.95 0.85 -4.60
N TRP A 118 4.21 1.27 -4.62
CA TRP A 118 5.33 0.49 -4.05
C TRP A 118 5.12 0.12 -2.58
N LYS A 119 4.34 0.90 -1.82
CA LYS A 119 3.97 0.58 -0.43
C LYS A 119 3.29 -0.79 -0.30
N ILE A 120 2.56 -1.27 -1.32
CA ILE A 120 1.97 -2.62 -1.27
C ILE A 120 3.03 -3.73 -1.29
N GLU A 121 4.19 -3.48 -1.89
CA GLU A 121 5.27 -4.46 -1.92
C GLU A 121 5.88 -4.64 -0.54
N GLU A 122 5.95 -3.57 0.24
CA GLU A 122 6.32 -3.63 1.65
C GLU A 122 5.32 -4.48 2.45
N TYR A 123 4.01 -4.29 2.24
CA TYR A 123 2.97 -5.12 2.86
C TYR A 123 3.23 -6.60 2.59
N PHE A 124 3.40 -6.99 1.33
CA PHE A 124 3.61 -8.40 0.96
C PHE A 124 4.93 -8.94 1.49
N ARG A 125 6.01 -8.15 1.45
CA ARG A 125 7.31 -8.59 1.95
C ARG A 125 7.25 -8.81 3.47
N CYS A 126 6.70 -7.85 4.21
CA CYS A 126 6.55 -7.93 5.67
C CYS A 126 5.73 -9.17 6.06
N LYS A 127 4.60 -9.38 5.39
CA LYS A 127 3.76 -10.57 5.54
C LYS A 127 4.55 -11.88 5.35
N LYS A 128 5.35 -11.98 4.28
CA LYS A 128 6.16 -13.18 4.01
C LYS A 128 7.25 -13.41 5.04
N GLN A 129 8.01 -12.37 5.37
CA GLN A 129 9.22 -12.50 6.19
C GLN A 129 8.90 -12.52 7.69
N MET A 130 8.14 -11.55 8.19
CA MET A 130 7.86 -11.40 9.63
C MET A 130 6.83 -12.41 10.13
N PHE A 131 5.78 -12.66 9.33
CA PHE A 131 4.73 -13.61 9.71
C PHE A 131 4.91 -14.99 9.07
N GLN A 132 6.05 -15.23 8.42
CA GLN A 132 6.41 -16.51 7.81
C GLN A 132 5.29 -17.08 6.91
N PHE A 133 4.61 -16.21 6.15
CA PHE A 133 3.41 -16.57 5.37
C PHE A 133 3.65 -17.72 4.39
N GLU A 134 4.87 -17.85 3.86
CA GLU A 134 5.22 -18.93 2.92
C GLU A 134 5.59 -20.26 3.61
N ASN A 135 5.81 -20.24 4.93
CA ASN A 135 6.21 -21.41 5.72
C ASN A 135 5.04 -22.03 6.51
N PHE A 136 3.80 -21.82 6.06
CA PHE A 136 2.64 -22.45 6.69
C PHE A 136 2.74 -23.98 6.63
N ARG A 137 2.48 -24.62 7.78
CA ARG A 137 2.43 -26.09 7.90
C ARG A 137 1.00 -26.64 7.92
N VAL A 138 0.01 -25.82 7.57
CA VAL A 138 -1.40 -26.22 7.47
C VAL A 138 -1.75 -26.67 6.04
N ARG A 139 -2.50 -27.76 5.90
CA ARG A 139 -2.87 -28.35 4.59
C ARG A 139 -4.31 -28.04 4.14
N LYS A 140 -5.22 -27.78 5.08
CA LYS A 140 -6.64 -27.51 4.76
C LYS A 140 -6.81 -26.07 4.28
N LEU A 141 -7.51 -25.86 3.17
CA LEU A 141 -7.78 -24.52 2.61
C LEU A 141 -8.46 -23.58 3.63
N CYS A 142 -9.42 -24.09 4.40
CA CYS A 142 -10.08 -23.32 5.46
C CYS A 142 -9.08 -22.82 6.52
N ALA A 143 -8.14 -23.67 6.94
CA ALA A 143 -7.11 -23.28 7.91
C ALA A 143 -6.11 -22.28 7.31
N ILE A 144 -5.73 -22.44 6.03
CA ILE A 144 -4.89 -21.48 5.31
C ILE A 144 -5.58 -20.11 5.24
N ASN A 145 -6.87 -20.08 4.89
CA ASN A 145 -7.66 -18.85 4.79
C ASN A 145 -7.80 -18.15 6.15
N ALA A 146 -8.05 -18.92 7.23
CA ALA A 146 -8.13 -18.39 8.58
C ALA A 146 -6.79 -17.76 9.02
N LEU A 147 -5.67 -18.46 8.79
CA LEU A 147 -4.34 -17.94 9.12
C LEU A 147 -4.00 -16.68 8.31
N ASN A 148 -4.34 -16.68 7.02
CA ASN A 148 -4.20 -15.51 6.15
C ASN A 148 -5.03 -14.32 6.64
N PHE A 149 -6.23 -14.56 7.16
CA PHE A 149 -7.08 -13.53 7.75
C PHE A 149 -6.44 -12.94 9.02
N TYR A 150 -5.97 -13.76 9.95
CA TYR A 150 -5.30 -13.27 11.17
C TYR A 150 -4.05 -12.47 10.88
N ILE A 151 -3.20 -12.90 9.94
CA ILE A 151 -2.03 -12.12 9.55
C ILE A 151 -2.45 -10.81 8.88
N THR A 152 -3.54 -10.81 8.12
CA THR A 152 -4.07 -9.58 7.54
C THR A 152 -4.55 -8.60 8.62
N LEU A 153 -5.18 -9.08 9.69
CA LEU A 153 -5.49 -8.27 10.87
C LEU A 153 -4.21 -7.70 11.52
N CYS A 154 -3.17 -8.52 11.72
CA CYS A 154 -1.89 -8.04 12.24
C CYS A 154 -1.29 -6.94 11.35
N MET A 155 -1.31 -7.12 10.02
CA MET A 155 -0.85 -6.10 9.08
C MET A 155 -1.71 -4.82 9.14
N ALA A 156 -3.02 -4.94 9.37
CA ALA A 156 -3.89 -3.79 9.57
C ALA A 156 -3.52 -3.00 10.84
N PHE A 157 -3.21 -3.68 11.95
CA PHE A 157 -2.69 -3.02 13.16
C PHE A 157 -1.37 -2.30 12.91
N LEU A 158 -0.43 -2.92 12.17
CA LEU A 158 0.81 -2.26 11.77
C LEU A 158 0.55 -1.03 10.89
N ALA A 159 -0.44 -1.09 10.00
CA ALA A 159 -0.85 0.04 9.17
C ALA A 159 -1.45 1.18 9.99
N LEU A 160 -2.30 0.88 10.97
CA LEU A 160 -2.86 1.87 11.89
C LEU A 160 -1.74 2.57 12.68
N ILE A 161 -0.83 1.81 13.28
CA ILE A 161 0.32 2.38 14.02
C ILE A 161 1.21 3.22 13.10
N SER A 162 1.39 2.80 11.83
CA SER A 162 2.15 3.59 10.86
C SER A 162 1.50 4.95 10.57
N MET A 163 0.17 5.06 10.64
CA MET A 163 -0.59 6.27 10.35
C MET A 163 -0.70 7.21 11.56
N GLU A 164 -0.41 6.74 12.77
CA GLU A 164 -0.34 7.57 13.98
C GLU A 164 0.69 8.70 13.86
N GLU A 165 0.46 9.79 14.59
CA GLU A 165 1.39 10.92 14.64
C GLU A 165 2.78 10.51 15.13
N GLU A 166 3.83 11.16 14.63
CA GLU A 166 5.22 10.89 15.04
C GLU A 166 5.47 11.21 16.52
N THR A 167 4.60 12.00 17.15
CA THR A 167 4.60 12.34 18.58
C THR A 167 3.93 11.27 19.45
N ASN A 168 3.21 10.31 18.86
CA ASN A 168 2.48 9.29 19.60
C ASN A 168 3.47 8.45 20.45
N ALA A 169 3.26 8.45 21.77
CA ALA A 169 4.17 7.81 22.72
C ALA A 169 4.37 6.31 22.45
N LEU A 170 3.32 5.60 22.01
CA LEU A 170 3.40 4.18 21.67
C LEU A 170 4.23 3.97 20.39
N LYS A 171 3.96 4.74 19.33
CA LYS A 171 4.71 4.68 18.07
C LYS A 171 6.19 4.98 18.31
N VAL A 172 6.51 6.03 19.07
CA VAL A 172 7.88 6.40 19.44
C VAL A 172 8.56 5.28 20.21
N SER A 173 7.88 4.67 21.18
CA SER A 173 8.43 3.55 21.95
C SER A 173 8.74 2.34 21.07
N ILE A 174 7.80 1.95 20.19
CA ILE A 174 8.00 0.86 19.21
C ILE A 174 9.22 1.15 18.31
N ILE A 175 9.31 2.37 17.78
CA ILE A 175 10.38 2.80 16.86
C ILE A 175 11.75 2.78 17.53
N LYS A 176 11.83 3.14 18.82
CA LYS A 176 13.04 3.06 19.64
C LYS A 176 13.43 1.61 19.93
N THR A 177 12.49 0.79 20.40
CA THR A 177 12.75 -0.64 20.71
C THR A 177 13.14 -1.45 19.48
N ALA A 178 12.68 -1.06 18.28
CA ALA A 178 13.07 -1.73 17.05
C ALA A 178 14.59 -1.69 16.76
N ASP A 179 15.30 -0.71 17.33
CA ASP A 179 16.75 -0.50 17.28
C ASP A 179 17.36 -0.80 15.88
N PRO A 180 17.06 0.05 14.88
CA PRO A 180 17.60 -0.18 13.54
C PRO A 180 19.04 0.34 13.42
N ILE A 181 19.89 -0.47 12.77
CA ILE A 181 21.28 -0.10 12.45
C ILE A 181 21.37 1.14 11.52
N LYS A 182 20.33 1.38 10.71
CA LYS A 182 20.23 2.57 9.83
C LYS A 182 19.17 3.52 10.36
N GLU A 183 19.47 4.82 10.38
CA GLU A 183 18.51 5.85 10.82
C GLU A 183 17.29 5.95 9.89
N LYS A 184 17.51 5.87 8.57
CA LYS A 184 16.46 5.90 7.55
C LYS A 184 16.20 4.49 7.00
N VAL A 185 15.18 3.83 7.53
CA VAL A 185 14.71 2.51 7.05
C VAL A 185 13.41 2.71 6.26
N PHE A 186 13.43 2.37 4.97
CA PHE A 186 12.25 2.44 4.08
C PHE A 186 11.20 1.35 4.35
N PHE A 187 11.48 0.43 5.28
CA PHE A 187 10.60 -0.66 5.69
C PHE A 187 9.94 -0.36 7.05
N CYS A 188 8.99 0.57 7.05
CA CYS A 188 8.18 0.94 8.21
C CYS A 188 7.51 -0.26 8.90
N TYR A 189 6.82 -1.14 8.16
CA TYR A 189 6.10 -2.27 8.78
C TYR A 189 7.02 -3.28 9.45
N TYR A 190 8.21 -3.51 8.89
CA TYR A 190 9.22 -4.37 9.51
C TYR A 190 9.73 -3.79 10.82
N ARG A 191 10.04 -2.49 10.81
CA ARG A 191 10.52 -1.79 11.99
C ARG A 191 9.46 -1.83 13.10
N LEU A 192 8.20 -1.55 12.75
CA LEU A 192 7.09 -1.61 13.69
C LEU A 192 6.89 -3.03 14.23
N ALA A 193 6.86 -4.04 13.37
CA ALA A 193 6.71 -5.44 13.79
C ALA A 193 7.84 -5.88 14.73
N LYS A 194 9.10 -5.56 14.39
CA LYS A 194 10.26 -5.87 15.23
C LYS A 194 10.19 -5.15 16.58
N GLY A 195 9.84 -3.86 16.60
CA GLY A 195 9.69 -3.09 17.82
C GLY A 195 8.59 -3.64 18.73
N ILE A 196 7.43 -3.96 18.16
CA ILE A 196 6.32 -4.60 18.91
C ILE A 196 6.77 -5.95 19.47
N SER A 197 7.43 -6.78 18.65
CA SER A 197 7.97 -8.06 19.11
C SER A 197 8.96 -7.89 20.26
N GLY A 198 9.82 -6.87 20.21
CA GLY A 198 10.78 -6.56 21.27
C GLY A 198 10.12 -6.05 22.55
N ILE A 199 9.07 -5.24 22.45
CA ILE A 199 8.29 -4.81 23.63
C ILE A 199 7.61 -6.01 24.26
N LEU A 200 6.93 -6.83 23.46
CA LEU A 200 6.19 -7.98 23.93
C LEU A 200 7.08 -9.12 24.43
N SER A 201 8.35 -9.21 24.02
CA SER A 201 9.26 -10.24 24.56
C SER A 201 9.53 -10.11 26.06
N TYR A 202 9.34 -8.92 26.63
CA TYR A 202 9.42 -8.71 28.08
C TYR A 202 8.11 -9.04 28.81
N ALA A 203 7.00 -9.22 28.08
CA ALA A 203 5.72 -9.60 28.66
C ALA A 203 5.74 -11.08 29.04
N LYS A 204 6.03 -11.37 30.32
CA LYS A 204 6.01 -12.74 30.88
C LYS A 204 4.60 -13.25 31.16
N GLU A 205 3.64 -12.34 31.20
CA GLU A 205 2.25 -12.62 31.57
C GLU A 205 1.34 -12.15 30.43
N GLY A 206 0.44 -13.02 29.99
CA GLY A 206 -0.45 -12.73 28.85
C GLY A 206 -1.58 -11.75 29.19
N VAL A 207 -2.49 -11.54 28.23
CA VAL A 207 -3.63 -10.58 28.33
C VAL A 207 -4.60 -10.89 29.49
N ARG A 208 -4.50 -12.07 30.10
CA ARG A 208 -5.38 -12.51 31.20
C ARG A 208 -5.39 -11.56 32.40
N LEU A 209 -4.28 -10.90 32.71
CA LEU A 209 -4.20 -9.95 33.83
C LEU A 209 -4.77 -8.57 33.48
N TRP A 210 -4.92 -8.25 32.19
CA TRP A 210 -5.59 -7.02 31.75
C TRP A 210 -7.10 -7.11 31.93
N PHE A 211 -7.65 -8.32 31.86
CA PHE A 211 -9.01 -8.58 32.32
C PHE A 211 -9.00 -8.56 33.85
N ARG A 212 -9.40 -7.42 34.44
CA ARG A 212 -9.61 -7.33 35.89
C ARG A 212 -10.45 -8.53 36.32
N THR A 213 -9.87 -9.41 37.14
CA THR A 213 -10.65 -10.42 37.86
C THR A 213 -11.66 -9.66 38.71
N LYS A 214 -12.96 -9.88 38.50
CA LYS A 214 -13.99 -9.33 39.40
C LYS A 214 -13.61 -9.80 40.82
N ARG A 215 -13.20 -8.88 41.70
CA ARG A 215 -13.00 -9.19 43.11
C ARG A 215 -14.35 -9.72 43.63
N PRO A 216 -14.43 -10.94 44.18
CA PRO A 216 -15.65 -11.34 44.88
C PRO A 216 -15.89 -10.34 46.00
N ALA A 217 -17.12 -9.81 46.08
CA ALA A 217 -17.44 -8.64 46.88
C ALA A 217 -17.14 -8.83 48.38
N TYR A 218 -17.18 -10.07 48.89
CA TYR A 218 -16.93 -10.39 50.29
C TYR A 218 -16.35 -11.80 50.43
N ARG A 219 -15.21 -11.95 51.11
CA ARG A 219 -14.81 -13.22 51.75
C ARG A 219 -15.02 -13.05 53.24
N GLN A 220 -16.27 -13.11 53.69
CA GLN A 220 -16.53 -13.21 55.12
C GLN A 220 -16.03 -14.59 55.57
N LEU A 221 -15.12 -14.61 56.54
CA LEU A 221 -14.64 -15.83 57.17
C LEU A 221 -15.79 -16.44 57.97
N CYS A 222 -16.34 -17.56 57.52
CA CYS A 222 -17.25 -18.37 58.33
C CYS A 222 -16.41 -19.29 59.22
N PHE A 223 -16.42 -19.04 60.53
CA PHE A 223 -15.93 -20.02 61.49
C PHE A 223 -16.90 -21.21 61.52
N LYS A 224 -16.39 -22.43 61.36
CA LYS A 224 -17.16 -23.64 61.64
C LYS A 224 -17.32 -23.76 63.15
N LEU A 225 -18.41 -23.22 63.68
CA LEU A 225 -18.85 -23.57 65.03
C LEU A 225 -19.47 -24.97 64.94
N VAL A 226 -18.85 -25.92 65.63
CA VAL A 226 -19.37 -27.28 65.80
C VAL A 226 -20.53 -27.18 66.80
N ALA A 227 -21.70 -27.68 66.41
CA ALA A 227 -22.90 -27.76 67.25
C ALA A 227 -22.82 -28.92 68.23
#